data_AF-A0A950YFG2-F1
#
_entry.id   AF-A0A950YFG2-F1
#
_cell.length_a   1.000
_cell.length_b   1.000
_cell.length_c   1.000
_cell.angle_alpha   90.00
_cell.angle_beta   90.00
_cell.angle_gamma   90.00
#
_symmetry.space_group_name_H-M   'P 1'
#
loop_
_entity.id
_entity.type
_entity.pdbx_description
1 polymer ?
#
loop_
_entity_poly.entity_id
_entity_poly.type
_entity_poly.pdbx_seq_one_letter_code
_entity_poly.pdbx_strand_id
1 'polypeptide(L)'
;MSVVAGESARVATREVAVALLPELPSIGDGMTAYIEAAMPEITDSDVIELIRASCHANCSALLHGLLRGVSLDAMAPTTEVIQTTRALVRYGLDLTAVVRGYQLGTTYWGERWAQAVERHCTDPSLAVGAVSDGTTFLLGWLERVIDRLAAEYRDEAERMAHEGSFARVAEVRRALTNDELDIDGMSRRLAYDLRGHHVALVLRHRGHEDDAALEATARALAGAMTSARPLVVRVDVDTTWCWFTAGAGGELPRPPAAVLVGRGRAAAGLEGFRRTHRDACEALRVAQLAGRPGGTITRYDDVELAVLC
;
A
#
# COMPACT_ATOMS: atom_id res chain seq x y z
N MET A 1 -0.94 -37.10 -34.53
CA MET A 1 -1.91 -37.49 -33.47
C MET A 1 -1.99 -36.46 -32.34
N SER A 2 -0.88 -36.02 -31.73
CA SER A 2 -0.91 -35.07 -30.60
C SER A 2 -1.53 -33.69 -30.92
N VAL A 3 -1.24 -33.10 -32.10
CA VAL A 3 -1.81 -31.78 -32.48
C VAL A 3 -3.31 -31.85 -32.79
N VAL A 4 -3.76 -32.94 -33.43
CA VAL A 4 -5.18 -33.14 -33.79
C VAL A 4 -6.03 -33.43 -32.55
N ALA A 5 -5.50 -34.20 -31.58
CA ALA A 5 -6.17 -34.43 -30.30
C ALA A 5 -6.30 -33.13 -29.48
N GLY A 6 -5.32 -32.22 -29.57
CA GLY A 6 -5.39 -30.91 -28.93
C GLY A 6 -6.43 -29.98 -29.57
N GLU A 7 -6.59 -30.01 -30.89
CA GLU A 7 -7.60 -29.19 -31.59
C GLU A 7 -9.03 -29.67 -31.29
N SER A 8 -9.27 -30.99 -31.30
CA SER A 8 -10.58 -31.55 -30.95
C SER A 8 -10.97 -31.27 -29.49
N ALA A 9 -10.01 -31.31 -28.56
CA ALA A 9 -10.26 -30.96 -27.16
C ALA A 9 -10.67 -29.48 -27.00
N ARG A 10 -10.04 -28.56 -27.75
CA ARG A 10 -10.40 -27.13 -27.74
C ARG A 10 -11.79 -26.85 -28.30
N VAL A 11 -12.23 -27.62 -29.30
CA VAL A 11 -13.61 -27.54 -29.80
C VAL A 11 -14.60 -27.91 -28.70
N ALA A 12 -14.36 -29.02 -28.00
CA ALA A 12 -15.18 -29.43 -26.85
C ALA A 12 -15.15 -28.39 -25.71
N THR A 13 -13.98 -27.81 -25.40
CA THR A 13 -13.87 -26.68 -24.45
C THR A 13 -14.77 -25.52 -24.86
N ARG A 14 -14.75 -25.11 -26.13
CA ARG A 14 -15.59 -24.01 -26.62
C ARG A 14 -17.08 -24.35 -26.49
N GLU A 15 -17.50 -25.57 -26.83
CA GLU A 15 -18.90 -26.01 -26.70
C GLU A 15 -19.38 -25.94 -25.25
N VAL A 16 -18.60 -26.46 -24.31
CA VAL A 16 -18.91 -26.39 -22.87
C VAL A 16 -18.95 -24.94 -22.39
N ALA A 17 -18.01 -24.11 -22.84
CA ALA A 17 -17.99 -22.69 -22.48
C ALA A 17 -19.20 -21.92 -23.02
N VAL A 18 -19.73 -22.28 -24.20
CA VAL A 18 -20.98 -21.70 -24.74
C VAL A 18 -22.16 -22.10 -23.87
N ALA A 19 -22.22 -23.37 -23.45
CA ALA A 19 -23.29 -23.88 -22.60
C ALA A 19 -23.35 -23.20 -21.22
N LEU A 20 -22.21 -22.69 -20.71
CA LEU A 20 -22.13 -21.97 -19.45
C LEU A 20 -22.52 -20.49 -19.51
N LEU A 21 -22.62 -19.88 -20.71
CA LEU A 21 -22.95 -18.45 -20.84
C LEU A 21 -24.25 -18.06 -20.11
N PRO A 22 -25.36 -18.83 -20.18
CA PRO A 22 -26.58 -18.52 -19.44
C PRO A 22 -26.44 -18.70 -17.92
N GLU A 23 -25.49 -19.52 -17.45
CA GLU A 23 -25.25 -19.79 -16.03
C GLU A 23 -24.35 -18.72 -15.37
N LEU A 24 -23.71 -17.82 -16.14
CA LEU A 24 -22.74 -16.84 -15.65
C LEU A 24 -23.18 -16.06 -14.39
N PRO A 25 -24.42 -15.51 -14.31
CA PRO A 25 -24.85 -14.80 -13.09
C PRO A 25 -24.84 -15.72 -11.87
N SER A 26 -25.38 -16.93 -11.99
CA SER A 26 -25.43 -17.90 -10.89
C SER A 26 -24.05 -18.39 -10.46
N ILE A 27 -23.11 -18.47 -11.41
CA ILE A 27 -21.70 -18.78 -11.14
C ILE A 27 -21.06 -17.67 -10.33
N GLY A 28 -21.25 -16.40 -10.72
CA GLY A 28 -20.69 -15.26 -9.99
C GLY A 28 -21.22 -15.17 -8.56
N ASP A 29 -22.52 -15.35 -8.38
CA ASP A 29 -23.16 -15.37 -7.06
C ASP A 29 -22.69 -16.57 -6.22
N GLY A 30 -22.62 -17.76 -6.82
CA GLY A 30 -22.14 -18.96 -6.15
C GLY A 30 -20.67 -18.88 -5.74
N MET A 31 -19.82 -18.26 -6.58
CA MET A 31 -18.42 -17.99 -6.25
C MET A 31 -18.30 -17.04 -5.07
N THR A 32 -19.13 -16.00 -5.04
CA THR A 32 -19.16 -15.02 -3.95
C THR A 32 -19.54 -15.71 -2.64
N ALA A 33 -20.62 -16.49 -2.64
CA ALA A 33 -21.06 -17.24 -1.46
C ALA A 33 -20.02 -18.25 -0.98
N TYR A 34 -19.28 -18.88 -1.91
CA TYR A 34 -18.19 -19.79 -1.57
C TYR A 34 -17.03 -19.06 -0.87
N ILE A 35 -16.64 -17.88 -1.37
CA ILE A 35 -15.58 -17.06 -0.76
C ILE A 35 -16.01 -16.56 0.62
N GLU A 36 -17.24 -16.05 0.74
CA GLU A 36 -17.80 -15.54 2.00
C GLU A 36 -17.82 -16.63 3.08
N ALA A 37 -18.30 -17.84 2.74
CA ALA A 37 -18.32 -18.97 3.65
C ALA A 37 -16.91 -19.41 4.08
N ALA A 38 -15.91 -19.28 3.20
CA ALA A 38 -14.53 -19.66 3.46
C ALA A 38 -13.70 -18.54 4.15
N MET A 39 -14.22 -17.31 4.17
CA MET A 39 -13.58 -16.12 4.77
C MET A 39 -14.55 -15.38 5.71
N PRO A 40 -15.05 -16.04 6.78
CA PRO A 40 -16.04 -15.46 7.69
C PRO A 40 -15.54 -14.22 8.46
N GLU A 41 -14.24 -13.95 8.45
CA GLU A 41 -13.63 -12.74 8.97
C GLU A 41 -14.05 -11.46 8.21
N ILE A 42 -14.47 -11.58 6.94
CA ILE A 42 -14.98 -10.46 6.15
C ILE A 42 -16.46 -10.29 6.43
N THR A 43 -16.81 -9.30 7.26
CA THR A 43 -18.20 -9.06 7.70
C THR A 43 -18.79 -7.75 7.17
N ASP A 44 -17.97 -6.89 6.58
CA ASP A 44 -18.41 -5.61 6.02
C ASP A 44 -19.19 -5.85 4.71
N SER A 45 -20.46 -5.43 4.69
CA SER A 45 -21.35 -5.60 3.54
C SER A 45 -20.85 -4.90 2.28
N ASP A 46 -20.18 -3.75 2.42
CA ASP A 46 -19.64 -3.03 1.27
C ASP A 46 -18.48 -3.83 0.64
N VAL A 47 -17.66 -4.45 1.49
CA VAL A 47 -16.56 -5.32 1.04
C VAL A 47 -17.11 -6.57 0.35
N ILE A 48 -18.17 -7.18 0.89
CA ILE A 48 -18.83 -8.33 0.26
C ILE A 48 -19.38 -7.98 -1.12
N GLU A 49 -20.01 -6.81 -1.27
CA GLU A 49 -20.50 -6.33 -2.57
C GLU A 49 -19.37 -6.08 -3.58
N LEU A 50 -18.22 -5.56 -3.13
CA LEU A 50 -17.03 -5.44 -3.95
C LEU A 50 -16.50 -6.80 -4.41
N ILE A 51 -16.44 -7.79 -3.51
CA ILE A 51 -16.07 -9.18 -3.85
C ILE A 51 -17.05 -9.74 -4.89
N ARG A 52 -18.35 -9.53 -4.70
CA ARG A 52 -19.40 -9.96 -5.63
C ARG A 52 -19.18 -9.39 -7.03
N ALA A 53 -18.97 -8.09 -7.16
CA ALA A 53 -18.68 -7.45 -8.43
C ALA A 53 -17.43 -8.05 -9.11
N SER A 54 -16.36 -8.26 -8.33
CA SER A 54 -15.12 -8.88 -8.82
C SER A 54 -15.33 -10.34 -9.29
N CYS A 55 -16.11 -11.14 -8.56
CA CYS A 55 -16.46 -12.51 -8.94
C CYS A 55 -17.17 -12.53 -10.29
N HIS A 56 -18.20 -11.69 -10.47
CA HIS A 56 -18.95 -11.60 -11.73
C HIS A 56 -18.05 -11.17 -12.90
N ALA A 57 -17.25 -10.12 -12.71
CA ALA A 57 -16.33 -9.61 -13.73
C ALA A 57 -15.29 -10.66 -14.14
N ASN A 58 -14.68 -11.35 -13.17
CA ASN A 58 -13.68 -12.39 -13.44
C ASN A 58 -14.28 -13.64 -14.08
N CYS A 59 -15.47 -14.10 -13.65
CA CYS A 59 -16.17 -15.23 -14.27
C CYS A 59 -16.49 -14.94 -15.73
N SER A 60 -16.99 -13.72 -16.02
CA SER A 60 -17.25 -13.28 -17.39
C SER A 60 -15.96 -13.25 -18.23
N ALA A 61 -14.88 -12.66 -17.70
CA ALA A 61 -13.59 -12.58 -18.40
C ALA A 61 -13.00 -13.97 -18.70
N LEU A 62 -13.02 -14.88 -17.73
CA LEU A 62 -12.54 -16.26 -17.86
C LEU A 62 -13.32 -17.01 -18.94
N LEU A 63 -14.65 -16.96 -18.89
CA LEU A 63 -15.48 -17.69 -19.84
C LEU A 63 -15.35 -17.13 -21.26
N HIS A 64 -15.30 -15.81 -21.41
CA HIS A 64 -15.05 -15.18 -22.72
C HIS A 64 -13.64 -15.47 -23.26
N GLY A 65 -12.64 -15.57 -22.38
CA GLY A 65 -11.28 -15.98 -22.74
C GLY A 65 -11.24 -17.40 -23.30
N LEU A 66 -11.86 -18.36 -22.59
CA LEU A 66 -12.02 -19.75 -23.05
C LEU A 66 -12.75 -19.83 -24.40
N LEU A 67 -13.88 -19.12 -24.53
CA LEU A 67 -14.69 -19.11 -25.75
C LEU A 67 -13.92 -18.62 -26.99
N ARG A 68 -13.11 -17.59 -26.81
CA ARG A 68 -12.42 -16.91 -27.92
C ARG A 68 -11.02 -17.49 -28.17
N GLY A 69 -10.52 -18.37 -27.30
CA GLY A 69 -9.15 -18.88 -27.37
C GLY A 69 -8.13 -17.74 -27.25
N VAL A 70 -8.44 -16.73 -26.43
CA VAL A 70 -7.57 -15.55 -26.26
C VAL A 70 -6.28 -16.00 -25.59
N SER A 71 -5.14 -15.55 -26.13
CA SER A 71 -3.86 -15.77 -25.45
C SER A 71 -3.91 -15.12 -24.08
N LEU A 72 -3.48 -15.84 -23.05
CA LEU A 72 -3.40 -15.34 -21.68
C LEU A 72 -2.56 -14.05 -21.58
N ASP A 73 -1.56 -13.87 -22.47
CA ASP A 73 -0.75 -12.65 -22.53
C ASP A 73 -1.53 -11.39 -22.94
N ALA A 74 -2.66 -11.58 -23.63
CA ALA A 74 -3.54 -10.49 -24.05
C ALA A 74 -4.66 -10.21 -23.04
N MET A 75 -4.78 -11.01 -21.97
CA MET A 75 -5.78 -10.82 -20.93
C MET A 75 -5.24 -9.91 -19.83
N ALA A 76 -5.82 -8.71 -19.73
CA ALA A 76 -5.61 -7.81 -18.60
C ALA A 76 -6.81 -7.89 -17.64
N PRO A 77 -6.62 -7.64 -16.34
CA PRO A 77 -7.74 -7.39 -15.44
C PRO A 77 -8.62 -6.26 -15.99
N THR A 78 -9.93 -6.41 -15.86
CA THR A 78 -10.87 -5.37 -16.30
C THR A 78 -10.72 -4.13 -15.43
N THR A 79 -11.18 -2.98 -15.94
CA THR A 79 -11.22 -1.73 -15.15
C THR A 79 -11.99 -1.90 -13.85
N GLU A 80 -13.09 -2.66 -13.87
CA GLU A 80 -13.89 -2.99 -12.69
C GLU A 80 -13.08 -3.75 -11.64
N VAL A 81 -12.34 -4.78 -12.05
CA VAL A 81 -11.48 -5.55 -11.13
C VAL A 81 -10.39 -4.65 -10.52
N ILE A 82 -9.76 -3.78 -11.31
CA ILE A 82 -8.76 -2.81 -10.82
C ILE A 82 -9.39 -1.85 -9.81
N GLN A 83 -10.59 -1.32 -10.09
CA GLN A 83 -11.31 -0.43 -9.18
C GLN A 83 -11.67 -1.13 -7.87
N THR A 84 -12.13 -2.37 -7.94
CA THR A 84 -12.39 -3.20 -6.77
C THR A 84 -11.12 -3.41 -5.94
N THR A 85 -9.99 -3.77 -6.55
CA THR A 85 -8.72 -3.92 -5.81
C THR A 85 -8.34 -2.65 -5.05
N ARG A 86 -8.46 -1.47 -5.68
CA ARG A 86 -8.19 -0.19 -5.01
C ARG A 86 -9.16 0.08 -3.86
N ALA A 87 -10.44 -0.25 -4.04
CA ALA A 87 -11.42 -0.12 -2.97
C ALA A 87 -11.10 -1.05 -1.79
N LEU A 88 -10.74 -2.32 -2.03
CA LEU A 88 -10.37 -3.27 -0.98
C LEU A 88 -9.17 -2.78 -0.15
N VAL A 89 -8.17 -2.16 -0.79
CA VAL A 89 -7.04 -1.50 -0.09
C VAL A 89 -7.55 -0.40 0.84
N ARG A 90 -8.49 0.43 0.39
CA ARG A 90 -9.07 1.53 1.19
C ARG A 90 -9.89 1.04 2.38
N TYR A 91 -10.58 -0.09 2.23
CA TYR A 91 -11.27 -0.79 3.31
C TYR A 91 -10.31 -1.55 4.24
N GLY A 92 -9.00 -1.54 3.95
CA GLY A 92 -7.97 -2.10 4.83
C GLY A 92 -7.80 -3.61 4.73
N LEU A 93 -8.32 -4.25 3.68
CA LEU A 93 -8.05 -5.66 3.44
C LEU A 93 -6.60 -5.85 3.05
N ASP A 94 -5.94 -6.83 3.66
CA ASP A 94 -4.57 -7.15 3.33
C ASP A 94 -4.43 -7.90 1.99
N LEU A 95 -3.25 -7.81 1.37
CA LEU A 95 -2.97 -8.47 0.08
C LEU A 95 -3.11 -10.00 0.18
N THR A 96 -2.84 -10.60 1.34
CA THR A 96 -2.95 -12.05 1.54
C THR A 96 -4.40 -12.51 1.45
N ALA A 97 -5.33 -11.75 2.04
CA ALA A 97 -6.77 -11.96 1.96
C ALA A 97 -7.27 -11.79 0.53
N VAL A 98 -6.80 -10.76 -0.19
CA VAL A 98 -7.13 -10.57 -1.61
C VAL A 98 -6.68 -11.78 -2.45
N VAL A 99 -5.43 -12.22 -2.29
CA VAL A 99 -4.89 -13.39 -3.00
C VAL A 99 -5.65 -14.68 -2.63
N ARG A 100 -5.98 -14.87 -1.36
CA ARG A 100 -6.78 -16.00 -0.88
C ARG A 100 -8.16 -16.03 -1.54
N GLY A 101 -8.82 -14.89 -1.72
CA GLY A 101 -10.08 -14.78 -2.44
C GLY A 101 -9.98 -15.30 -3.89
N TYR A 102 -8.91 -14.94 -4.61
CA TYR A 102 -8.66 -15.45 -5.97
C TYR A 102 -8.38 -16.95 -6.00
N GLN A 103 -7.64 -17.48 -5.03
CA GLN A 103 -7.38 -18.91 -4.91
C GLN A 103 -8.69 -19.68 -4.65
N LEU A 104 -9.53 -19.20 -3.74
CA LEU A 104 -10.84 -19.79 -3.44
C LEU A 104 -11.77 -19.73 -4.65
N GLY A 105 -11.84 -18.58 -5.34
CA GLY A 105 -12.61 -18.43 -6.56
C GLY A 105 -12.14 -19.40 -7.66
N THR A 106 -10.83 -19.64 -7.77
CA THR A 106 -10.26 -20.60 -8.70
C THR A 106 -10.66 -22.05 -8.37
N THR A 107 -10.64 -22.43 -7.09
CA THR A 107 -11.14 -23.74 -6.64
C THR A 107 -12.59 -23.93 -7.02
N TYR A 108 -13.46 -22.96 -6.68
CA TYR A 108 -14.87 -23.00 -7.05
C TYR A 108 -15.04 -23.13 -8.57
N TRP A 109 -14.28 -22.35 -9.34
CA TRP A 109 -14.40 -22.35 -10.79
C TRP A 109 -13.93 -23.66 -11.44
N GLY A 110 -12.87 -24.27 -10.92
CA GLY A 110 -12.42 -25.59 -11.36
C GLY A 110 -13.48 -26.68 -11.17
N GLU A 111 -14.16 -26.70 -10.02
CA GLU A 111 -15.26 -27.63 -9.76
C GLU A 111 -16.44 -27.40 -10.71
N ARG A 112 -16.83 -26.14 -10.91
CA ARG A 112 -17.91 -25.77 -11.84
C ARG A 112 -17.58 -26.13 -13.28
N TRP A 113 -16.32 -25.95 -13.70
CA TRP A 113 -15.85 -26.35 -15.01
C TRP A 113 -15.94 -27.86 -15.22
N ALA A 114 -15.43 -28.67 -14.29
CA ALA A 114 -15.50 -30.12 -14.39
C ALA A 114 -16.96 -30.63 -14.50
N GLN A 115 -17.86 -30.08 -13.67
CA GLN A 115 -19.29 -30.41 -13.72
C GLN A 115 -19.96 -29.94 -15.03
N ALA A 116 -19.48 -28.85 -15.63
CA ALA A 116 -19.98 -28.40 -16.92
C ALA A 116 -19.53 -29.32 -18.06
N VAL A 117 -18.28 -29.77 -18.04
CA VAL A 117 -17.77 -30.74 -19.01
C VAL A 117 -18.56 -32.05 -18.93
N GLU A 118 -18.80 -32.56 -17.72
CA GLU A 118 -19.63 -33.77 -17.53
C GLU A 118 -21.04 -33.61 -18.12
N ARG A 119 -21.68 -32.45 -17.92
CA ARG A 119 -23.06 -32.20 -18.38
C ARG A 119 -23.18 -31.90 -19.87
N HIS A 120 -22.19 -31.23 -20.46
CA HIS A 120 -22.33 -30.59 -21.77
C HIS A 120 -21.37 -31.11 -22.84
N CYS A 121 -20.34 -31.90 -22.48
CA CYS A 121 -19.46 -32.53 -23.47
C CYS A 121 -20.18 -33.71 -24.13
N THR A 122 -20.51 -33.58 -25.42
CA THR A 122 -21.26 -34.60 -26.16
C THR A 122 -20.45 -35.85 -26.51
N ASP A 123 -19.12 -35.70 -26.62
CA ASP A 123 -18.19 -36.81 -26.86
C ASP A 123 -17.41 -37.15 -25.58
N PRO A 124 -17.71 -38.28 -24.91
CA PRO A 124 -17.01 -38.69 -23.70
C PRO A 124 -15.49 -38.88 -23.88
N SER A 125 -15.02 -39.17 -25.10
CA SER A 125 -13.59 -39.34 -25.38
C SER A 125 -12.82 -38.02 -25.31
N LEU A 126 -13.51 -36.88 -25.44
CA LEU A 126 -12.93 -35.54 -25.37
C LEU A 126 -13.01 -34.90 -23.98
N ALA A 127 -13.80 -35.48 -23.06
CA ALA A 127 -14.09 -34.89 -21.74
C ALA A 127 -12.82 -34.61 -20.92
N VAL A 128 -11.90 -35.58 -20.83
CA VAL A 128 -10.62 -35.40 -20.11
C VAL A 128 -9.78 -34.28 -20.74
N GLY A 129 -9.78 -34.21 -22.07
CA GLY A 129 -9.09 -33.14 -22.80
C GLY A 129 -9.68 -31.76 -22.50
N ALA A 130 -11.01 -31.62 -22.50
CA ALA A 130 -11.69 -30.37 -22.20
C ALA A 130 -11.49 -29.93 -20.73
N VAL A 131 -11.52 -30.87 -19.77
CA VAL A 131 -11.18 -30.58 -18.37
C VAL A 131 -9.74 -30.07 -18.26
N SER A 132 -8.79 -30.78 -18.90
CA SER A 132 -7.37 -30.41 -18.86
C SER A 132 -7.11 -29.05 -19.49
N ASP A 133 -7.72 -28.77 -20.64
CA ASP A 133 -7.57 -27.51 -21.38
C ASP A 133 -8.11 -26.32 -20.58
N GLY A 134 -9.34 -26.42 -20.06
CA GLY A 134 -9.94 -25.36 -19.24
C GLY A 134 -9.22 -25.14 -17.90
N THR A 135 -8.77 -26.22 -17.25
CA THR A 135 -7.97 -26.12 -16.01
C THR A 135 -6.63 -25.44 -16.27
N THR A 136 -5.93 -25.81 -17.34
CA THR A 136 -4.65 -25.20 -17.72
C THR A 136 -4.82 -23.71 -18.01
N PHE A 137 -5.89 -23.35 -18.73
CA PHE A 137 -6.24 -21.96 -18.99
C PHE A 137 -6.50 -21.18 -17.69
N LEU A 138 -7.29 -21.74 -16.78
CA LEU A 138 -7.63 -21.10 -15.50
C LEU A 138 -6.41 -20.85 -14.62
N LEU A 139 -5.53 -21.86 -14.45
CA LEU A 139 -4.32 -21.71 -13.64
C LEU A 139 -3.36 -20.68 -14.26
N GLY A 140 -3.17 -20.72 -15.58
CA GLY A 140 -2.33 -19.75 -16.27
C GLY A 140 -2.90 -18.32 -16.26
N TRP A 141 -4.23 -18.17 -16.18
CA TRP A 141 -4.88 -16.88 -15.93
C TRP A 141 -4.66 -16.41 -14.49
N LEU A 142 -4.80 -17.30 -13.51
CA LEU A 142 -4.63 -16.99 -12.10
C LEU A 142 -3.23 -16.45 -11.80
N GLU A 143 -2.19 -17.10 -12.33
CA GLU A 143 -0.80 -16.65 -12.16
C GLU A 143 -0.61 -15.20 -12.65
N ARG A 144 -1.11 -14.89 -13.85
CA ARG A 144 -0.99 -13.54 -14.43
C ARG A 144 -1.83 -12.50 -13.69
N VAL A 145 -3.06 -12.85 -13.30
CA VAL A 145 -3.97 -11.90 -12.66
C VAL A 145 -3.46 -11.53 -11.28
N ILE A 146 -2.95 -12.50 -10.50
CA ILE A 146 -2.41 -12.25 -9.16
C ILE A 146 -1.23 -11.28 -9.23
N ASP A 147 -0.27 -11.49 -10.13
CA ASP A 147 0.89 -10.60 -10.25
C ASP A 147 0.48 -9.17 -10.56
N ARG A 148 -0.48 -9.01 -11.49
CA ARG A 148 -0.98 -7.68 -11.86
C ARG A 148 -1.74 -7.01 -10.72
N LEU A 149 -2.58 -7.75 -10.00
CA LEU A 149 -3.37 -7.20 -8.89
C LEU A 149 -2.51 -6.91 -7.66
N ALA A 150 -1.47 -7.70 -7.41
CA ALA A 150 -0.50 -7.42 -6.36
C ALA A 150 0.27 -6.12 -6.67
N ALA A 151 0.59 -5.85 -7.93
CA ALA A 151 1.16 -4.57 -8.34
C ALA A 151 0.17 -3.42 -8.12
N GLU A 152 -1.08 -3.53 -8.60
CA GLU A 152 -2.09 -2.48 -8.40
C GLU A 152 -2.41 -2.23 -6.91
N TYR A 153 -2.42 -3.27 -6.09
CA TYR A 153 -2.56 -3.19 -4.65
C TYR A 153 -1.42 -2.38 -4.02
N ARG A 154 -0.16 -2.74 -4.35
CA ARG A 154 1.01 -2.03 -3.82
C ARG A 154 0.99 -0.56 -4.24
N ASP A 155 0.71 -0.28 -5.49
CA ASP A 155 0.64 1.09 -6.00
C ASP A 155 -0.44 1.92 -5.28
N GLU A 156 -1.61 1.35 -4.99
CA GLU A 156 -2.66 2.06 -4.23
C GLU A 156 -2.28 2.24 -2.76
N ALA A 157 -1.73 1.21 -2.12
CA ALA A 157 -1.28 1.30 -0.73
C ALA A 157 -0.18 2.36 -0.57
N GLU A 158 0.76 2.42 -1.52
CA GLU A 158 1.77 3.47 -1.58
C GLU A 158 1.14 4.84 -1.80
N ARG A 159 0.22 5.00 -2.77
CA ARG A 159 -0.50 6.27 -2.98
C ARG A 159 -1.20 6.75 -1.72
N MET A 160 -1.94 5.88 -1.04
CA MET A 160 -2.64 6.21 0.21
C MET A 160 -1.67 6.61 1.32
N ALA A 161 -0.53 5.91 1.45
CA ALA A 161 0.50 6.27 2.41
C ALA A 161 1.10 7.66 2.11
N HIS A 162 1.34 7.97 0.83
CA HIS A 162 1.81 9.28 0.40
C HIS A 162 0.76 10.37 0.67
N GLU A 163 -0.51 10.16 0.32
CA GLU A 163 -1.60 11.11 0.57
C GLU A 163 -1.79 11.41 2.06
N GLY A 164 -1.78 10.37 2.91
CA GLY A 164 -1.83 10.52 4.36
C GLY A 164 -0.63 11.30 4.91
N SER A 165 0.57 11.06 4.36
CA SER A 165 1.77 11.83 4.70
C SER A 165 1.63 13.31 4.30
N PHE A 166 1.17 13.59 3.08
CA PHE A 166 0.94 14.97 2.60
C PHE A 166 -0.08 15.73 3.44
N ALA A 167 -1.19 15.09 3.82
CA ALA A 167 -2.19 15.70 4.69
C ALA A 167 -1.58 16.10 6.04
N ARG A 168 -0.76 15.22 6.64
CA ARG A 168 -0.08 15.48 7.91
C ARG A 168 0.99 16.58 7.78
N VAL A 169 1.75 16.61 6.68
CA VAL A 169 2.68 17.71 6.35
C VAL A 169 1.93 19.03 6.22
N ALA A 170 0.78 19.05 5.55
CA ALA A 170 -0.02 20.26 5.38
C ALA A 170 -0.53 20.81 6.72
N GLU A 171 -0.94 19.95 7.65
CA GLU A 171 -1.32 20.35 9.02
C GLU A 171 -0.14 20.94 9.80
N VAL A 172 1.03 20.32 9.75
CA VAL A 172 2.24 20.87 10.38
C VAL A 172 2.64 22.19 9.75
N ARG A 173 2.60 22.32 8.43
CA ARG A 173 2.87 23.60 7.74
C ARG A 173 1.90 24.69 8.20
N ARG A 174 0.61 24.40 8.35
CA ARG A 174 -0.35 25.34 8.94
C ARG A 174 0.04 25.74 10.36
N ALA A 175 0.46 24.79 11.20
CA ALA A 175 0.93 25.10 12.56
C ALA A 175 2.18 26.01 12.55
N LEU A 176 3.07 25.83 11.57
CA LEU A 176 4.29 26.62 11.39
C LEU A 176 4.04 28.04 10.92
N THR A 177 2.98 28.30 10.15
CA THR A 177 2.78 29.60 9.46
C THR A 177 1.53 30.39 9.85
N ASN A 178 0.49 29.77 10.42
CA ASN A 178 -0.78 30.46 10.68
C ASN A 178 -0.81 31.09 12.08
N ASP A 179 -0.82 32.41 12.17
CA ASP A 179 -0.83 33.13 13.45
C ASP A 179 -2.16 33.05 14.20
N GLU A 180 -3.28 32.89 13.49
CA GLU A 180 -4.61 32.69 14.07
C GLU A 180 -4.97 31.19 14.07
N LEU A 181 -4.27 30.43 14.91
CA LEU A 181 -4.44 28.98 15.03
C LEU A 181 -5.21 28.61 16.29
N ASP A 182 -6.28 27.82 16.16
CA ASP A 182 -6.84 27.07 17.29
C ASP A 182 -5.84 26.00 17.75
N ILE A 183 -5.10 26.31 18.81
CA ILE A 183 -4.04 25.46 19.37
C ILE A 183 -4.61 24.13 19.88
N ASP A 184 -5.80 24.15 20.47
CA ASP A 184 -6.43 22.94 21.01
C ASP A 184 -6.90 22.02 19.89
N GLY A 185 -7.55 22.58 18.87
CA GLY A 185 -7.94 21.86 17.67
C GLY A 185 -6.74 21.26 16.94
N MET A 186 -5.67 22.04 16.74
CA MET A 186 -4.48 21.57 16.04
C MET A 186 -3.71 20.51 16.86
N SER A 187 -3.59 20.68 18.18
CA SER A 187 -2.94 19.68 19.04
C SER A 187 -3.64 18.32 18.97
N ARG A 188 -4.98 18.31 18.92
CA ARG A 188 -5.76 17.07 18.74
C ARG A 188 -5.51 16.41 17.39
N ARG A 189 -5.53 17.19 16.29
CA ARG A 189 -5.29 16.69 14.93
C ARG A 189 -3.90 16.09 14.76
N LEU A 190 -2.89 16.77 15.28
CA LEU A 190 -1.50 16.31 15.25
C LEU A 190 -1.24 15.17 16.25
N ALA A 191 -2.14 14.98 17.23
CA ALA A 191 -1.95 14.13 18.40
C ALA A 191 -0.62 14.47 19.13
N TYR A 192 -0.36 15.76 19.30
CA TYR A 192 0.87 16.32 19.86
C TYR A 192 0.55 17.65 20.57
N ASP A 193 1.03 17.83 21.80
CA ASP A 193 0.73 19.03 22.59
C ASP A 193 1.60 20.23 22.17
N LEU A 194 1.00 21.19 21.45
CA LEU A 194 1.65 22.42 20.98
C LEU A 194 1.91 23.47 22.08
N ARG A 195 1.45 23.24 23.32
CA ARG A 195 1.75 24.12 24.47
C ARG A 195 2.98 23.67 25.25
N GLY A 196 3.46 22.46 24.99
CA GLY A 196 4.58 21.85 25.69
C GLY A 196 5.93 22.53 25.42
N HIS A 197 6.99 21.88 25.91
CA HIS A 197 8.36 22.20 25.50
C HIS A 197 8.73 21.35 24.30
N HIS A 198 9.36 21.97 23.31
CA HIS A 198 9.66 21.37 22.02
C HIS A 198 11.17 21.34 21.80
N VAL A 199 11.64 20.25 21.23
CA VAL A 199 12.90 20.19 20.48
C VAL A 199 12.54 19.65 19.10
N ALA A 200 13.00 20.34 18.07
CA ALA A 200 12.82 19.88 16.70
C ALA A 200 14.12 19.26 16.15
N LEU A 201 13.96 18.22 15.36
CA LEU A 201 14.99 17.64 14.51
C LEU A 201 14.54 17.74 13.06
N VAL A 202 15.47 18.09 12.18
CA VAL A 202 15.31 17.99 10.73
C VAL A 202 16.35 16.99 10.25
N LEU A 203 15.88 15.83 9.80
CA LEU A 203 16.70 14.74 9.30
C LEU A 203 16.72 14.78 7.79
N ARG A 204 17.89 14.55 7.19
CA ARG A 204 18.05 14.45 5.75
C ARG A 204 19.02 13.36 5.31
N HIS A 205 18.70 12.65 4.23
CA HIS A 205 19.63 11.71 3.60
C HIS A 205 20.83 12.42 2.96
N ARG A 206 21.99 11.78 3.05
CA ARG A 206 23.22 12.19 2.36
C ARG A 206 23.48 11.25 1.17
N GLY A 207 22.73 11.42 0.08
CA GLY A 207 22.85 10.64 -1.16
C GLY A 207 21.54 9.96 -1.58
N HIS A 208 21.54 9.33 -2.76
CA HIS A 208 20.37 8.65 -3.35
C HIS A 208 20.26 7.15 -2.99
N GLU A 209 21.25 6.61 -2.28
CA GLU A 209 21.31 5.19 -1.92
C GLU A 209 21.51 5.06 -0.41
N ASP A 210 20.41 4.89 0.33
CA ASP A 210 20.39 4.03 1.51
C ASP A 210 18.96 3.81 2.01
N ASP A 211 18.68 2.56 2.36
CA ASP A 211 17.43 2.00 2.89
C ASP A 211 17.10 2.48 4.33
N ALA A 212 17.74 3.57 4.77
CA ALA A 212 17.57 4.08 6.13
C ALA A 212 16.19 4.76 6.26
N ALA A 213 15.25 4.07 6.88
CA ALA A 213 13.94 4.63 7.20
C ALA A 213 14.09 5.89 8.09
N LEU A 214 14.06 7.10 7.49
CA LEU A 214 14.19 8.38 8.20
C LEU A 214 13.18 8.52 9.34
N GLU A 215 11.96 8.03 9.15
CA GLU A 215 10.96 8.04 10.22
C GLU A 215 11.35 7.14 11.40
N ALA A 216 11.86 5.95 11.13
CA ALA A 216 12.33 5.05 12.18
C ALA A 216 13.52 5.66 12.92
N THR A 217 14.44 6.28 12.19
CA THR A 217 15.58 7.02 12.76
C THR A 217 15.09 8.17 13.65
N ALA A 218 14.15 8.98 13.16
CA ALA A 218 13.56 10.07 13.94
C ALA A 218 12.89 9.58 15.23
N ARG A 219 12.11 8.49 15.16
CA ARG A 219 11.47 7.87 16.33
C ARG A 219 12.50 7.33 17.32
N ALA A 220 13.56 6.69 16.85
CA ALA A 220 14.63 6.17 17.72
C ALA A 220 15.38 7.29 18.45
N LEU A 221 15.74 8.37 17.72
CA LEU A 221 16.38 9.55 18.29
C LEU A 221 15.48 10.21 19.35
N ALA A 222 14.20 10.41 19.05
CA ALA A 222 13.25 10.99 19.99
C ALA A 222 13.00 10.08 21.21
N GLY A 223 12.89 8.77 21.01
CA GLY A 223 12.67 7.78 22.08
C GLY A 223 13.83 7.69 23.07
N ALA A 224 15.05 8.05 22.66
CA ALA A 224 16.19 8.18 23.57
C ALA A 224 16.06 9.39 24.51
N MET A 225 15.23 10.36 24.18
CA MET A 225 15.09 11.64 24.89
C MET A 225 13.81 11.75 25.71
N THR A 226 12.77 11.01 25.32
CA THR A 226 11.45 11.13 25.94
C THR A 226 10.64 9.85 25.79
N SER A 227 9.79 9.58 26.78
CA SER A 227 8.76 8.54 26.71
C SER A 227 7.46 9.04 26.07
N ALA A 228 7.31 10.36 25.90
CA ALA A 228 6.15 10.93 25.22
C ALA A 228 6.23 10.66 23.71
N ARG A 229 5.05 10.52 23.08
CA ARG A 229 4.97 10.25 21.64
C ARG A 229 5.52 11.44 20.84
N PRO A 230 6.58 11.26 20.01
CA PRO A 230 7.06 12.34 19.15
C PRO A 230 6.12 12.59 17.97
N LEU A 231 6.07 13.84 17.50
CA LEU A 231 5.48 14.19 16.22
C LEU A 231 6.52 13.98 15.12
N VAL A 232 6.40 12.89 14.36
CA VAL A 232 7.25 12.60 13.20
C VAL A 232 6.43 12.77 11.94
N VAL A 233 6.98 13.51 10.97
CA VAL A 233 6.33 13.80 9.68
C VAL A 233 7.36 13.72 8.56
N ARG A 234 7.14 12.82 7.61
CA ARG A 234 7.93 12.73 6.40
C ARG A 234 7.48 13.79 5.39
N VAL A 235 8.38 14.66 5.00
CA VAL A 235 8.07 15.83 4.14
C VAL A 235 8.23 15.49 2.67
N ASP A 236 9.27 14.73 2.37
CA ASP A 236 9.60 14.22 1.04
C ASP A 236 10.47 12.96 1.17
N VAL A 237 11.01 12.47 0.05
CA VAL A 237 11.84 11.26 0.01
C VAL A 237 13.13 11.41 0.83
N ASP A 238 13.65 12.64 0.98
CA ASP A 238 14.95 12.88 1.60
C ASP A 238 14.86 13.58 2.95
N THR A 239 13.68 14.03 3.38
CA THR A 239 13.52 14.92 4.54
C THR A 239 12.41 14.45 5.48
N THR A 240 12.75 14.35 6.77
CA THR A 240 11.79 14.09 7.84
C THR A 240 11.94 15.15 8.93
N TRP A 241 10.81 15.69 9.37
CA TRP A 241 10.73 16.54 10.54
C TRP A 241 10.30 15.73 11.76
N CYS A 242 10.85 16.06 12.90
CA CYS A 242 10.49 15.45 14.17
C CYS A 242 10.45 16.49 15.27
N TRP A 243 9.38 16.50 16.07
CA TRP A 243 9.32 17.21 17.33
C TRP A 243 9.11 16.23 18.47
N PHE A 244 9.77 16.49 19.59
CA PHE A 244 9.56 15.73 20.82
C PHE A 244 9.65 16.64 22.03
N THR A 245 9.03 16.20 23.12
CA THR A 245 9.05 16.93 24.39
C THR A 245 10.21 16.44 25.23
N ALA A 246 11.24 17.26 25.43
CA ALA A 246 12.38 16.93 26.27
C ALA A 246 12.74 18.07 27.22
N GLY A 247 13.23 17.71 28.41
CA GLY A 247 13.93 18.64 29.29
C GLY A 247 15.27 19.08 28.68
N ALA A 248 15.77 20.24 29.11
CA ALA A 248 17.07 20.73 28.67
C ALA A 248 18.19 19.82 29.21
N GLY A 249 18.83 18.99 28.36
CA GLY A 249 20.07 18.32 28.76
C GLY A 249 20.46 16.97 28.16
N GLY A 250 19.65 16.31 27.31
CA GLY A 250 20.03 15.00 26.76
C GLY A 250 20.91 15.06 25.50
N GLU A 251 21.89 14.15 25.44
CA GLU A 251 22.68 13.86 24.24
C GLU A 251 21.95 12.81 23.39
N LEU A 252 21.80 13.10 22.09
CA LEU A 252 21.14 12.19 21.16
C LEU A 252 22.12 11.10 20.73
N PRO A 253 21.67 9.84 20.57
CA PRO A 253 22.52 8.80 20.01
C PRO A 253 22.90 9.14 18.57
N ARG A 254 24.03 8.59 18.11
CA ARG A 254 24.51 8.84 16.76
C ARG A 254 23.54 8.24 15.72
N PRO A 255 23.07 9.01 14.73
CA PRO A 255 22.21 8.48 13.67
C PRO A 255 23.01 7.63 12.67
N PRO A 256 22.33 6.86 11.80
CA PRO A 256 22.99 6.12 10.72
C PRO A 256 23.91 7.00 9.87
N ALA A 257 24.97 6.40 9.32
CA ALA A 257 26.00 7.13 8.57
C ALA A 257 25.47 7.86 7.33
N ALA A 258 24.34 7.44 6.76
CA ALA A 258 23.70 8.11 5.62
C ALA A 258 22.79 9.29 6.00
N VAL A 259 22.66 9.65 7.29
CA VAL A 259 21.72 10.67 7.76
C VAL A 259 22.44 11.86 8.39
N LEU A 260 22.08 13.07 7.96
CA LEU A 260 22.44 14.32 8.62
C LEU A 260 21.25 14.83 9.45
N VAL A 261 21.53 15.39 10.62
CA VAL A 261 20.49 15.87 11.53
C VAL A 261 20.81 17.29 12.00
N GLY A 262 19.90 18.22 11.78
CA GLY A 262 19.88 19.51 12.47
C GLY A 262 19.01 19.41 13.72
N ARG A 263 19.48 19.96 14.86
CA ARG A 263 18.74 20.00 16.13
C ARG A 263 18.53 21.46 16.54
N GLY A 264 17.27 21.83 16.74
CA GLY A 264 16.88 23.15 17.21
C GLY A 264 17.07 23.35 18.71
N ARG A 265 17.12 24.61 19.14
CA ARG A 265 17.18 25.00 20.54
C ARG A 265 15.84 24.77 21.21
N ALA A 266 15.82 24.18 22.40
CA ALA A 266 14.59 23.89 23.12
C ALA A 266 13.76 25.17 23.39
N ALA A 267 12.44 25.08 23.21
CA ALA A 267 11.53 26.22 23.40
C ALA A 267 10.10 25.77 23.70
N ALA A 268 9.33 26.59 24.42
CA ALA A 268 7.96 26.25 24.82
C ALA A 268 6.88 26.95 24.00
N GLY A 269 5.69 26.34 23.97
CA GLY A 269 4.50 26.87 23.31
C GLY A 269 4.57 26.86 21.78
N LEU A 270 3.51 27.37 21.13
CA LEU A 270 3.40 27.39 19.67
C LEU A 270 4.58 28.11 18.99
N GLU A 271 5.04 29.24 19.54
CA GLU A 271 6.21 29.92 19.01
C GLU A 271 7.50 29.12 19.26
N GLY A 272 7.57 28.36 20.35
CA GLY A 272 8.65 27.41 20.57
C GLY A 272 8.65 26.26 19.55
N PHE A 273 7.49 25.72 19.22
CA PHE A 273 7.33 24.72 18.17
C PHE A 273 7.87 25.22 16.81
N ARG A 274 7.56 26.48 16.48
CA ARG A 274 8.04 27.16 15.26
C ARG A 274 9.54 27.43 15.29
N ARG A 275 10.01 28.05 16.37
CA ARG A 275 11.42 28.46 16.52
C ARG A 275 12.35 27.26 16.50
N THR A 276 12.03 26.22 17.27
CA THR A 276 12.84 24.98 17.30
C THR A 276 13.01 24.39 15.90
N HIS A 277 11.96 24.41 15.08
CA HIS A 277 12.03 23.95 13.70
C HIS A 277 12.93 24.82 12.82
N ARG A 278 12.78 26.15 12.88
CA ARG A 278 13.65 27.08 12.13
C ARG A 278 15.12 26.88 12.51
N ASP A 279 15.41 26.80 13.80
CA ASP A 279 16.76 26.55 14.32
C ASP A 279 17.32 25.20 13.82
N ALA A 280 16.49 24.16 13.80
CA ALA A 280 16.89 22.85 13.27
C ALA A 280 17.17 22.89 11.76
N CYS A 281 16.38 23.63 10.96
CA CYS A 281 16.64 23.84 9.55
C CYS A 281 17.98 24.55 9.32
N GLU A 282 18.25 25.63 10.07
CA GLU A 282 19.51 26.37 9.96
C GLU A 282 20.71 25.53 10.37
N ALA A 283 20.59 24.75 11.46
CA ALA A 283 21.64 23.84 11.90
C ALA A 283 21.96 22.79 10.83
N LEU A 284 20.94 22.23 10.16
CA LEU A 284 21.12 21.31 9.05
C LEU A 284 21.78 22.00 7.84
N ARG A 285 21.33 23.21 7.49
CA ARG A 285 21.89 24.00 6.38
C ARG A 285 23.39 24.23 6.56
N VAL A 286 23.81 24.65 7.76
CA VAL A 286 25.23 24.84 8.08
C VAL A 286 26.00 23.51 7.98
N ALA A 287 25.44 22.41 8.48
CA ALA A 287 26.08 21.10 8.40
C ALA A 287 26.32 20.65 6.95
N GLN A 288 25.35 20.92 6.06
CA GLN A 288 25.46 20.61 4.63
C GLN A 288 26.51 21.50 3.95
N LEU A 289 26.49 22.81 4.19
CA LEU A 289 27.46 23.74 3.60
C LEU A 289 28.90 23.47 4.07
N ALA A 290 29.06 23.08 5.34
CA ALA A 290 30.35 22.68 5.89
C ALA A 290 30.78 21.25 5.50
N GLY A 291 29.96 20.52 4.72
CA GLY A 291 30.27 19.17 4.26
C GLY A 291 30.39 18.12 5.37
N ARG A 292 29.83 18.36 6.56
CA ARG A 292 29.99 17.49 7.76
C ARG A 292 29.64 16.04 7.45
N PRO A 293 30.40 15.04 7.95
CA PRO A 293 30.15 13.63 7.62
C PRO A 293 28.74 13.20 8.02
N GLY A 294 28.17 12.22 7.33
CA GLY A 294 26.89 11.66 7.74
C GLY A 294 26.99 10.91 9.08
N GLY A 295 25.85 10.67 9.71
CA GLY A 295 25.79 10.26 11.11
C GLY A 295 26.14 11.40 12.09
N THR A 296 26.06 12.66 11.65
CA THR A 296 26.35 13.84 12.50
C THR A 296 25.06 14.55 12.89
N ILE A 297 24.97 14.90 14.18
CA ILE A 297 23.94 15.79 14.71
C ILE A 297 24.58 17.16 14.91
N THR A 298 24.03 18.18 14.26
CA THR A 298 24.46 19.58 14.42
C THR A 298 23.41 20.31 15.25
N ARG A 299 23.81 20.82 16.42
CA ARG A 299 22.93 21.62 17.28
C ARG A 299 23.02 23.06 16.82
N TYR A 300 21.89 23.77 16.83
CA TYR A 300 21.86 25.19 16.49
C TYR A 300 22.78 26.01 17.39
N ASP A 301 22.86 25.69 18.69
CA ASP A 301 23.76 26.35 19.65
C ASP A 301 25.24 26.29 19.22
N ASP A 302 25.65 25.25 18.49
CA ASP A 302 27.05 25.07 18.06
C ASP A 302 27.38 25.87 16.79
N VAL A 303 26.37 26.40 16.10
CA VAL A 303 26.51 27.04 14.78
C VAL A 303 25.82 28.39 14.67
N GLU A 304 25.23 28.92 15.74
CA GLU A 304 24.48 30.18 15.76
C GLU A 304 25.27 31.36 15.16
N LEU A 305 26.58 31.45 15.43
CA LEU A 305 27.47 32.48 14.87
C LEU A 305 27.65 32.34 13.34
N ALA A 306 27.64 31.12 12.82
CA ALA A 306 27.76 30.84 11.39
C ALA A 306 26.44 31.03 10.62
N VAL A 307 25.29 31.05 11.32
CA VAL A 307 23.97 31.29 10.74
C VAL A 307 23.73 32.77 10.46
N LEU A 308 24.39 33.67 11.21
CA LEU A 308 24.26 35.14 11.09
C LEU A 308 25.14 35.76 9.99
N CYS A 309 25.95 34.95 9.31
CA CYS A 309 26.84 35.36 8.21
C CYS A 309 26.28 34.92 6.86
#